data_AF-A0AAC8QI15-F1
#
_entry.id   AF-A0AAC8QI15-F1
#
_cell.length_a   1.000
_cell.length_b   1.000
_cell.length_c   1.000
_cell.angle_alpha   90.00
_cell.angle_beta   90.00
_cell.angle_gamma   90.00
#
_symmetry.space_group_name_H-M   'P 1'
#
loop_
_entity.id
_entity.type
_entity.pdbx_description
1 polymer ?
#
loop_
_entity_poly.entity_id
_entity_poly.type
_entity_poly.pdbx_seq_one_letter_code
_entity_poly.pdbx_strand_id
1 'polypeptide(L)' 'MQIREGQTLGSPDRTLFQCSTLGCQFADEACLEVFFEYGRSPALCLTLDVCQRLQCAKEGNECAIFDGFPGQVKCIKPR' A
#
# COMPACT_ATOMS: atom_id res chain seq x y z
N MET A 1 3.20 -0.46 -14.11
CA MET A 1 3.11 -1.93 -13.92
C MET A 1 2.15 -2.14 -12.75
N GLN A 2 1.18 -3.06 -12.86
CA GLN A 2 0.21 -3.29 -11.78
C GLN A 2 0.72 -4.37 -10.81
N ILE A 3 0.68 -4.07 -9.51
CA ILE A 3 1.12 -4.90 -8.37
C ILE A 3 -0.05 -5.78 -7.92
N ARG A 4 0.20 -7.08 -7.79
CA ARG A 4 -0.72 -8.09 -7.27
C ARG A 4 -0.23 -8.64 -5.92
N GLU A 5 -1.12 -9.36 -5.23
CA GLU A 5 -0.73 -10.12 -4.05
C GLU A 5 0.45 -11.07 -4.36
N GLY A 6 1.41 -11.12 -3.44
CA GLY A 6 2.66 -11.88 -3.61
C GLY A 6 3.77 -11.15 -4.38
N GLN A 7 3.53 -9.94 -4.89
CA GLN A 7 4.56 -9.09 -5.50
C GLN A 7 5.10 -8.04 -4.52
N THR A 8 6.30 -7.52 -4.81
CA THR A 8 6.88 -6.43 -4.02
C THR A 8 6.04 -5.16 -4.13
N LEU A 9 5.78 -4.52 -2.99
CA LEU A 9 5.09 -3.22 -2.91
C LEU A 9 6.04 -2.04 -3.17
N GLY A 10 7.35 -2.32 -3.20
CA GLY A 10 8.38 -1.33 -3.50
C GLY A 10 8.28 -0.77 -4.93
N SER A 11 8.78 0.45 -5.10
CA SER A 11 9.01 1.01 -6.43
C SER A 11 10.32 0.41 -6.99
N PRO A 12 10.42 0.13 -8.30
CA PRO A 12 11.66 -0.41 -8.90
C PRO A 12 12.90 0.44 -8.62
N ASP A 13 12.73 1.75 -8.41
CA ASP A 13 13.82 2.70 -8.19
C ASP A 13 14.09 3.00 -6.72
N ARG A 14 13.40 2.34 -5.77
CA ARG A 14 13.53 2.64 -4.33
C ARG A 14 13.56 1.40 -3.46
N THR A 15 14.46 1.41 -2.48
CA THR A 15 14.49 0.39 -1.43
C THR A 15 13.23 0.47 -0.58
N LEU A 16 12.53 -0.65 -0.43
CA LEU A 16 11.35 -0.75 0.41
C LEU A 16 11.78 -0.89 1.88
N PHE A 17 11.33 0.04 2.72
CA PHE A 17 11.59 0.01 4.16
C PHE A 17 10.36 -0.39 4.95
N GLN A 18 10.58 -1.05 6.09
CA GLN A 18 9.54 -1.21 7.10
C GLN A 18 9.27 0.14 7.77
N CYS A 19 8.01 0.40 8.06
CA CYS A 19 7.64 1.57 8.83
C CYS A 19 8.11 1.39 10.28
N SER A 20 8.84 2.38 10.79
CA SER A 20 9.32 2.42 12.17
C SER A 20 8.47 3.37 13.02
N THR A 21 8.69 3.38 14.34
CA THR A 21 8.07 4.36 15.24
C THR A 21 8.46 5.81 14.93
N LEU A 22 9.53 6.03 14.18
CA LEU A 22 9.98 7.35 13.72
C LEU A 22 9.37 7.75 12.38
N GLY A 23 8.50 6.92 11.80
CA GLY A 23 7.91 7.13 10.49
C GLY A 23 8.80 6.62 9.35
N CYS A 24 8.70 7.29 8.20
CA CYS A 24 9.38 6.93 6.95
C CYS A 24 10.54 7.88 6.65
N GLN A 25 11.53 7.38 5.91
CA GLN A 25 12.76 8.12 5.60
C GLN A 25 12.50 9.26 4.60
N PHE A 26 11.61 9.05 3.63
CA PHE A 26 11.34 10.02 2.59
C PHE A 26 10.02 10.76 2.83
N ALA A 27 10.00 12.05 2.50
CA ALA A 27 8.85 12.93 2.77
C ALA A 27 7.61 12.61 1.92
N ASP A 28 7.77 11.90 0.82
CA ASP A 28 6.70 11.46 -0.07
C ASP A 28 6.18 10.04 0.25
N GLU A 29 6.66 9.45 1.34
CA GLU A 29 6.23 8.16 1.84
C GLU A 29 5.32 8.30 3.06
N ALA A 30 4.39 7.37 3.16
CA ALA A 30 3.56 7.19 4.33
C ALA A 30 3.72 5.77 4.88
N CYS A 31 3.54 5.66 6.19
CA CYS A 31 3.46 4.38 6.88
C CYS A 31 2.12 3.71 6.52
N LEU A 32 2.16 2.69 5.67
CA LEU A 32 0.98 2.07 5.09
C LEU A 32 0.98 0.55 5.24
N GLU A 33 -0.17 -0.01 5.62
CA GLU A 33 -0.48 -1.45 5.55
C GLU A 33 -1.40 -1.71 4.36
N VAL A 34 -1.02 -2.64 3.48
CA VAL A 34 -1.82 -3.02 2.31
C VAL A 34 -2.61 -4.29 2.62
N PHE A 35 -3.93 -4.18 2.55
CA PHE A 35 -4.86 -5.30 2.73
C PHE A 35 -5.17 -5.93 1.37
N PHE A 36 -4.83 -7.21 1.25
CA PHE A 36 -5.16 -8.06 0.13
C PHE A 36 -6.38 -8.93 0.47
N GLU A 37 -6.77 -9.82 -0.44
CA GLU A 37 -7.95 -10.67 -0.25
C GLU A 37 -7.75 -11.68 0.89
N TYR A 38 -6.55 -12.25 1.01
CA TYR A 38 -6.25 -13.31 1.98
C TYR A 38 -5.26 -12.90 3.08
N GLY A 39 -4.79 -11.65 3.08
CA GLY A 39 -3.77 -11.21 4.04
C GLY A 39 -3.55 -9.71 4.07
N ARG A 40 -2.56 -9.30 4.86
CA ARG A 40 -2.07 -7.91 4.89
C ARG A 40 -0.55 -7.87 4.87
N SER A 41 0.01 -6.84 4.24
CA SER A 41 1.43 -6.54 4.39
C SER A 41 1.73 -6.11 5.84
N PRO A 42 2.99 -6.20 6.30
CA PRO A 42 3.42 -5.39 7.43
C PRO A 42 3.25 -3.89 7.12
N ALA A 43 3.41 -3.05 8.14
CA ALA A 43 3.50 -1.61 7.94
C ALA A 43 4.80 -1.27 7.19
N LEU A 44 4.66 -0.70 6.00
CA LEU A 44 5.75 -0.39 5.09
C LEU A 44 5.75 1.11 4.78
N CYS A 45 6.92 1.63 4.41
CA CYS A 45 7.03 2.96 3.85
C CYS A 45 6.73 2.90 2.36
N LEU A 46 5.54 3.38 2.00
CA LEU A 46 5.02 3.34 0.65
C LEU A 46 4.70 4.75 0.18
N THR A 47 5.00 5.03 -1.08
CA THR A 47 4.55 6.24 -1.76
C THR A 47 3.03 6.22 -1.94
N LEU A 48 2.40 7.40 -1.91
CA LEU A 48 0.95 7.55 -2.01
C LEU A 48 0.36 7.12 -3.38
N ASP A 49 1.22 6.91 -4.38
CA ASP A 49 0.84 6.33 -5.67
C ASP A 49 0.55 4.82 -5.61
N VAL A 50 0.64 4.19 -4.43
CA VAL A 50 0.38 2.75 -4.24
C VAL A 50 -0.95 2.30 -4.86
N CYS A 51 -2.01 3.11 -4.80
CA CYS A 51 -3.30 2.77 -5.43
C CYS A 51 -3.31 2.88 -6.96
N GLN A 52 -2.39 3.64 -7.56
CA GLN A 52 -2.21 3.64 -9.01
C GLN A 52 -1.52 2.36 -9.49
N ARG A 53 -0.76 1.74 -8.61
CA ARG A 53 -0.02 0.50 -8.87
C ARG A 53 -0.79 -0.74 -8.45
N LEU A 54 -1.58 -0.71 -7.38
CA LEU A 54 -2.26 -1.89 -6.85
C LEU A 54 -3.46 -2.32 -7.73
N GLN A 55 -3.49 -3.60 -8.13
CA GLN A 55 -4.66 -4.20 -8.78
C GLN A 55 -5.52 -4.93 -7.74
N CYS A 56 -6.78 -4.52 -7.61
CA CYS A 56 -7.73 -5.21 -6.75
C CYS A 56 -8.12 -6.58 -7.33
N ALA A 57 -8.13 -7.61 -6.47
CA ALA A 57 -8.44 -8.99 -6.88
C ALA A 57 -9.91 -9.16 -7.28
N LYS A 58 -10.82 -8.47 -6.59
CA LYS A 58 -12.26 -8.51 -6.87
C LYS A 58 -12.66 -7.46 -7.90
N GLU A 59 -13.34 -7.89 -8.95
CA GLU A 59 -13.89 -7.00 -9.97
C GLU A 59 -14.88 -5.98 -9.37
N GLY A 60 -14.76 -4.72 -9.80
CA GLY A 60 -15.57 -3.62 -9.30
C GLY A 60 -15.13 -3.04 -7.96
N ASN A 61 -14.06 -3.55 -7.33
CA ASN A 61 -13.41 -2.87 -6.21
C ASN A 61 -12.33 -1.91 -6.71
N GLU A 62 -12.19 -0.79 -6.00
CA GLU A 62 -11.16 0.22 -6.22
C GLU A 62 -10.26 0.34 -5.00
N CYS A 63 -8.99 0.68 -5.24
CA CYS A 63 -8.04 0.92 -4.17
C CYS A 63 -8.31 2.28 -3.50
N ALA A 64 -8.37 2.28 -2.18
CA ALA A 64 -8.49 3.49 -1.38
C ALA A 64 -7.46 3.49 -0.25
N ILE A 65 -6.97 4.69 0.08
CA ILE A 65 -6.09 4.94 1.23
C ILE A 65 -6.95 5.55 2.34
N PHE A 66 -6.84 4.98 3.53
CA PHE A 66 -7.49 5.44 4.74
C PHE A 66 -6.45 6.00 5.69
N ASP A 67 -6.68 7.21 6.18
CA ASP A 67 -5.81 7.87 7.14
C ASP A 67 -5.74 7.09 8.47
N GLY A 68 -4.54 7.06 9.05
CA GLY A 68 -4.21 6.34 10.27
C GLY A 68 -2.70 6.23 10.48
N PHE A 69 -2.27 5.62 11.58
CA PHE A 69 -0.86 5.24 11.78
C PHE A 69 -0.74 3.80 12.34
N PRO A 70 -0.39 2.82 11.49
CA PRO A 70 -0.23 2.93 10.04
C PRO A 70 -1.54 3.26 9.33
N GLY A 71 -1.46 4.00 8.22
CA GLY A 71 -2.56 4.18 7.28
C GLY A 71 -2.85 2.86 6.57
N GLN A 72 -4.06 2.73 6.02
CA GLN A 72 -4.50 1.45 5.45
C GLN A 72 -4.83 1.61 3.97
N VAL A 73 -4.27 0.73 3.14
CA VAL A 73 -4.58 0.63 1.72
C VAL A 73 -5.49 -0.57 1.53
N LYS A 74 -6.71 -0.35 1.04
CA LYS A 74 -7.72 -1.41 0.89
C LYS A 74 -8.41 -1.35 -0.46
N CYS A 75 -8.76 -2.51 -0.97
CA CYS A 75 -9.69 -2.64 -2.09
C CYS A 75 -11.13 -2.63 -1.57
N ILE A 76 -11.87 -1.56 -1.87
CA ILE A 76 -13.26 -1.37 -1.45
C ILE A 76 -14.18 -1.31 -2.66
N LYS A 77 -15.45 -1.67 -2.48
CA LYS A 77 -16.45 -1.35 -3.50
C LYS A 77 -16.75 0.15 -3.43
N PRO A 78 -16.57 0.92 -4.51
CA PRO A 78 -16.99 2.32 -4.54
C PRO A 78 -18.50 2.40 -4.31
N ARG A 79 -18.91 3.40 -3.54
CA ARG A 79 -20.33 3.65 -3.24
C ARG A 79 -21.04 4.27 -4.44
#